data_AF-A0AA36JPC5-F1
#
_entry.id   AF-A0AA36JPC5-F1
#
_cell.length_a   1.000
_cell.length_b   1.000
_cell.length_c   1.000
_cell.angle_alpha   90.00
_cell.angle_beta   90.00
_cell.angle_gamma   90.00
#
_symmetry.space_group_name_H-M   'P 1'
#
loop_
_entity.id
_entity.type
_entity.pdbx_description
1 polymer ?
#
loop_
_entity_poly.entity_id
_entity_poly.type
_entity_poly.pdbx_seq_one_letter_code
_entity_poly.pdbx_strand_id
1 'polypeptide(L)'
;TPTWLKGLVKGTGTSEEKRSSVASGVDQSPANRKVDEAKWACTTLLQFSCGSQASPLFRPLGGSWSVIYEALARHPAPVPPAASAALRAAAEFVQGAKSRELRLQFALLVHTDEAALSRFVGDVEGAIVLLCKAASNSDPLLSEEGLLGQWRSDIEAFRRRCREIWELYMYFVFLDVKGDRALLRMVSRQLLNLLEVTPSGLVANLSHTGPWAQPALQILAKGMGASLLERRHRQALEEWHSAVQAATAKACESAAGAKGGRDLGAE
;
A
#
# COMPACT_ATOMS: atom_id res chain seq x y z
N THR A 1 27.58 -6.40 7.65
CA THR A 1 26.77 -6.23 6.42
C THR A 1 25.50 -7.04 6.56
N PRO A 2 24.31 -6.45 6.34
CA PRO A 2 23.03 -7.14 6.48
C PRO A 2 22.99 -8.44 5.67
N THR A 3 22.39 -9.49 6.24
CA THR A 3 22.50 -10.86 5.70
C THR A 3 21.86 -11.01 4.31
N TRP A 4 20.88 -10.17 3.99
CA TRP A 4 20.13 -10.15 2.74
C TRP A 4 20.79 -9.36 1.59
N LEU A 5 21.87 -8.62 1.87
CA LEU A 5 22.60 -7.84 0.86
C LEU A 5 23.65 -8.65 0.07
N LYS A 6 23.86 -9.93 0.39
CA LYS A 6 24.92 -10.75 -0.24
C LYS A 6 24.56 -11.35 -1.61
N GLY A 7 23.39 -11.02 -2.17
CA GLY A 7 22.86 -11.67 -3.38
C GLY A 7 22.84 -10.85 -4.67
N LEU A 8 23.37 -9.62 -4.72
CA LEU A 8 23.03 -8.66 -5.78
C LEU A 8 24.23 -8.15 -6.59
N VAL A 9 24.87 -9.04 -7.37
CA VAL A 9 25.75 -8.65 -8.48
C VAL A 9 25.74 -9.73 -9.58
N LYS A 10 24.97 -9.52 -10.68
CA LYS A 10 25.36 -9.75 -12.11
C LYS A 10 24.19 -9.73 -13.11
N GLY A 11 24.41 -9.03 -14.24
CA GLY A 11 23.73 -9.16 -15.55
C GLY A 11 22.86 -7.96 -15.95
N THR A 12 23.28 -6.96 -16.74
CA THR A 12 23.46 -6.89 -18.22
C THR A 12 22.34 -7.60 -19.01
N GLY A 13 21.66 -7.07 -20.03
CA GLY A 13 21.73 -5.86 -20.85
C GLY A 13 20.75 -6.02 -22.04
N THR A 14 20.26 -4.89 -22.57
CA THR A 14 19.74 -4.62 -23.94
C THR A 14 18.75 -5.57 -24.65
N SER A 15 17.59 -5.03 -25.06
CA SER A 15 17.22 -4.93 -26.49
C SER A 15 16.05 -3.96 -26.73
N GLU A 16 16.28 -3.04 -27.65
CA GLU A 16 15.26 -2.26 -28.35
C GLU A 16 14.44 -3.18 -29.27
N GLU A 17 13.11 -3.05 -29.27
CA GLU A 17 12.30 -3.54 -30.38
C GLU A 17 11.33 -2.44 -30.83
N LYS A 18 11.69 -1.79 -31.94
CA LYS A 18 10.82 -0.94 -32.75
C LYS A 18 9.70 -1.80 -33.34
N ARG A 19 8.44 -1.46 -33.10
CA ARG A 19 7.33 -1.82 -33.98
C ARG A 19 6.43 -0.62 -34.26
N SER A 20 6.48 -0.22 -35.52
CA SER A 20 5.47 0.57 -36.22
C SER A 20 4.25 -0.32 -36.47
N SER A 21 3.05 0.18 -36.16
CA SER A 21 1.84 -0.24 -36.89
C SER A 21 0.80 0.87 -36.90
N VAL A 22 0.45 1.23 -38.12
CA VAL A 22 -0.62 2.10 -38.60
C VAL A 22 -2.00 1.50 -38.23
N ALA A 23 -2.98 2.33 -37.82
CA ALA A 23 -4.28 2.48 -38.51
C ALA A 23 -5.44 2.99 -37.61
N SER A 24 -6.33 3.73 -38.29
CA SER A 24 -7.71 4.11 -37.96
C SER A 24 -7.89 5.35 -37.07
N GLY A 25 -7.96 6.50 -37.75
CA GLY A 25 -8.58 7.71 -37.21
C GLY A 25 -10.09 7.49 -37.08
N VAL A 26 -10.52 7.12 -35.88
CA VAL A 26 -11.86 7.49 -35.40
C VAL A 26 -11.77 8.96 -35.03
N ASP A 27 -12.66 9.76 -35.62
CA ASP A 27 -12.77 11.19 -35.39
C ASP A 27 -13.25 11.45 -33.94
N GLN A 28 -12.32 11.31 -33.00
CA GLN A 28 -12.54 11.58 -31.60
C GLN A 28 -12.30 13.07 -31.40
N SER A 29 -13.39 13.84 -31.36
CA SER A 29 -13.37 15.23 -30.91
C SER A 29 -12.53 15.34 -29.62
N PRO A 30 -11.64 16.36 -29.49
CA PRO A 30 -10.74 16.51 -28.34
C PRO A 30 -11.48 16.61 -26.99
N ALA A 31 -12.78 16.92 -26.99
CA ALA A 31 -13.64 16.85 -25.81
C ALA A 31 -13.96 15.40 -25.38
N ASN A 32 -14.22 14.49 -26.34
CA ASN A 32 -14.50 13.08 -26.04
C ASN A 32 -13.25 12.36 -25.50
N ARG A 33 -12.05 12.64 -26.07
CA ARG A 33 -10.79 12.06 -25.56
C ARG A 33 -10.53 12.39 -24.08
N LYS A 34 -10.85 13.60 -23.64
CA LYS A 34 -10.61 14.05 -22.26
C LYS A 34 -11.58 13.45 -21.24
N VAL A 35 -12.81 13.17 -21.65
CA VAL A 35 -13.80 12.46 -20.84
C VAL A 35 -13.42 10.99 -20.68
N ASP A 36 -12.93 10.37 -21.75
CA ASP A 36 -12.40 8.99 -21.71
C ASP A 36 -11.19 8.88 -20.77
N GLU A 37 -10.38 9.93 -20.68
CA GLU A 37 -9.17 9.98 -19.86
C GLU A 37 -9.46 10.10 -18.36
N ALA A 38 -10.42 10.95 -17.97
CA ALA A 38 -10.85 11.07 -16.57
C ALA A 38 -11.52 9.77 -16.09
N LYS A 39 -12.34 9.15 -16.96
CA LYS A 39 -12.96 7.85 -16.68
C LYS A 39 -11.92 6.74 -16.57
N TRP A 40 -10.91 6.72 -17.44
CA TRP A 40 -9.78 5.79 -17.33
C TRP A 40 -9.02 5.96 -16.01
N ALA A 41 -8.72 7.21 -15.62
CA ALA A 41 -8.01 7.50 -14.39
C ALA A 41 -8.78 7.02 -13.15
N CYS A 42 -10.07 7.33 -13.04
CA CYS A 42 -10.90 6.88 -11.93
C CYS A 42 -11.11 5.36 -11.93
N THR A 43 -11.24 4.73 -13.11
CA THR A 43 -11.31 3.26 -13.21
C THR A 43 -10.02 2.62 -12.70
N THR A 44 -8.87 3.20 -13.06
CA THR A 44 -7.56 2.75 -12.59
C THR A 44 -7.50 2.88 -11.07
N LEU A 45 -7.79 4.06 -10.51
CA LEU A 45 -7.78 4.32 -9.07
C LEU A 45 -8.71 3.36 -8.30
N LEU A 46 -9.91 3.10 -8.83
CA LEU A 46 -10.83 2.11 -8.29
C LEU A 46 -10.26 0.70 -8.31
N GLN A 47 -9.59 0.27 -9.40
CA GLN A 47 -8.98 -1.06 -9.47
C GLN A 47 -7.90 -1.25 -8.40
N PHE A 48 -7.18 -0.18 -8.03
CA PHE A 48 -6.17 -0.22 -6.96
C PHE A 48 -6.78 -0.29 -5.56
N SER A 49 -7.96 0.28 -5.37
CA SER A 49 -8.59 0.43 -4.06
C SER A 49 -9.72 -0.56 -3.78
N CYS A 50 -10.35 -1.11 -4.81
CA CYS A 50 -11.55 -1.95 -4.73
C CYS A 50 -11.33 -3.31 -5.42
N GLY A 51 -11.89 -4.37 -4.83
CA GLY A 51 -11.88 -5.73 -5.40
C GLY A 51 -10.77 -6.65 -4.88
N SER A 52 -10.73 -7.87 -5.41
CA SER A 52 -9.84 -8.95 -4.94
C SER A 52 -8.36 -8.73 -5.24
N GLN A 53 -8.04 -7.81 -6.16
CA GLN A 53 -6.67 -7.44 -6.52
C GLN A 53 -6.25 -6.08 -5.93
N ALA A 54 -7.12 -5.42 -5.16
CA ALA A 54 -6.82 -4.14 -4.55
C ALA A 54 -5.56 -4.23 -3.69
N SER A 55 -4.70 -3.23 -3.81
CA SER A 55 -3.53 -3.11 -2.94
C SER A 55 -4.00 -2.85 -1.51
N PRO A 56 -3.47 -3.57 -0.51
CA PRO A 56 -3.82 -3.30 0.89
C PRO A 56 -3.44 -1.88 1.33
N LEU A 57 -2.54 -1.20 0.59
CA LEU A 57 -2.21 0.20 0.82
C LEU A 57 -3.35 1.14 0.41
N PHE A 58 -4.02 0.88 -0.71
CA PHE A 58 -4.99 1.81 -1.31
C PHE A 58 -6.44 1.49 -0.96
N ARG A 59 -6.74 0.35 -0.33
CA ARG A 59 -8.09 0.02 0.15
C ARG A 59 -8.79 1.13 0.95
N PRO A 60 -8.09 1.86 1.85
CA PRO A 60 -8.72 2.96 2.56
C PRO A 60 -9.31 4.03 1.63
N LEU A 61 -8.76 4.20 0.42
CA LEU A 61 -9.21 5.20 -0.55
C LEU A 61 -10.41 4.75 -1.40
N GLY A 62 -10.86 3.50 -1.25
CA GLY A 62 -11.90 2.91 -2.11
C GLY A 62 -13.25 3.61 -2.01
N GLY A 63 -13.60 4.10 -0.81
CA GLY A 63 -14.82 4.88 -0.59
C GLY A 63 -14.81 6.15 -1.43
N SER A 64 -13.80 7.01 -1.24
CA SER A 64 -13.63 8.25 -2.01
C SER A 64 -13.64 8.02 -3.52
N TRP A 65 -12.89 7.03 -4.02
CA TRP A 65 -12.85 6.77 -5.47
C TRP A 65 -14.17 6.29 -6.04
N SER A 66 -14.96 5.54 -5.26
CA SER A 66 -16.28 5.07 -5.69
C SER A 66 -17.23 6.24 -5.88
N VAL A 67 -17.27 7.19 -4.93
CA VAL A 67 -18.13 8.36 -5.04
C VAL A 67 -17.69 9.27 -6.21
N ILE A 68 -16.39 9.49 -6.38
CA ILE A 68 -15.86 10.31 -7.50
C ILE A 68 -16.20 9.65 -8.85
N TYR A 69 -16.05 8.33 -8.96
CA TYR A 69 -16.38 7.61 -10.20
C TYR A 69 -17.88 7.64 -10.51
N GLU A 70 -18.74 7.39 -9.51
CA GLU A 70 -20.20 7.47 -9.68
C GLU A 70 -20.65 8.87 -10.11
N ALA A 71 -20.07 9.91 -9.52
CA ALA A 71 -20.31 11.28 -9.90
C ALA A 71 -19.94 11.54 -11.37
N LEU A 72 -18.75 11.12 -11.80
CA LEU A 72 -18.32 11.24 -13.19
C LEU A 72 -19.18 10.43 -14.17
N ALA A 73 -19.74 9.31 -13.73
CA ALA A 73 -20.61 8.47 -14.56
C ALA A 73 -22.00 9.09 -14.74
N ARG A 74 -22.52 9.77 -13.71
CA ARG A 74 -23.86 10.39 -13.72
C ARG A 74 -23.87 11.78 -14.35
N HIS A 75 -22.73 12.48 -14.39
CA HIS A 75 -22.68 13.82 -14.96
C HIS A 75 -22.55 13.82 -16.50
N PRO A 76 -23.51 14.40 -17.23
CA PRO A 76 -23.41 14.57 -18.68
C PRO A 76 -22.47 15.71 -19.10
N ALA A 77 -22.06 16.57 -18.15
CA ALA A 77 -21.18 17.69 -18.41
C ALA A 77 -19.73 17.22 -18.66
N PRO A 78 -18.98 17.91 -19.56
CA PRO A 78 -17.58 17.59 -19.78
C PRO A 78 -16.75 17.84 -18.52
N VAL A 79 -15.86 16.90 -18.20
CA VAL A 79 -14.94 17.03 -17.07
C VAL A 79 -14.00 18.21 -17.30
N PRO A 80 -13.83 19.14 -16.34
CA PRO A 80 -12.87 20.22 -16.46
C PRO A 80 -11.46 19.70 -16.78
N PRO A 81 -10.74 20.29 -17.76
CA PRO A 81 -9.42 19.78 -18.17
C PRO A 81 -8.41 19.65 -17.02
N ALA A 82 -8.43 20.61 -16.07
CA ALA A 82 -7.55 20.57 -14.90
C ALA A 82 -7.91 19.42 -13.94
N ALA A 83 -9.20 19.10 -13.76
CA ALA A 83 -9.62 17.95 -12.97
C ALA A 83 -9.19 16.63 -13.62
N SER A 84 -9.33 16.50 -14.94
CA SER A 84 -8.87 15.33 -15.70
C SER A 84 -7.35 15.12 -15.59
N ALA A 85 -6.57 16.20 -15.69
CA ALA A 85 -5.12 16.16 -15.52
C ALA A 85 -4.71 15.74 -14.09
N ALA A 86 -5.37 16.28 -13.07
CA ALA A 86 -5.12 15.91 -11.67
C ALA A 86 -5.46 14.45 -11.37
N LEU A 87 -6.61 13.96 -11.87
CA LEU A 87 -6.99 12.55 -11.74
C LEU A 87 -5.99 11.62 -12.43
N ARG A 88 -5.43 12.02 -13.57
CA ARG A 88 -4.36 11.27 -14.25
C ARG A 88 -3.08 11.24 -13.44
N ALA A 89 -2.63 12.38 -12.91
CA ALA A 89 -1.46 12.43 -12.05
C ALA A 89 -1.64 11.53 -10.81
N ALA A 90 -2.85 11.52 -10.24
CA ALA A 90 -3.20 10.59 -9.17
C ALA A 90 -3.14 9.12 -9.61
N ALA A 91 -3.66 8.80 -10.80
CA ALA A 91 -3.60 7.45 -11.36
C ALA A 91 -2.15 7.01 -11.63
N GLU A 92 -1.29 7.89 -12.11
CA GLU A 92 0.14 7.64 -12.33
C GLU A 92 0.90 7.43 -11.01
N PHE A 93 0.58 8.24 -9.99
CA PHE A 93 1.16 8.08 -8.65
C PHE A 93 0.90 6.68 -8.08
N VAL A 94 -0.33 6.15 -8.20
CA VAL A 94 -0.66 4.82 -7.67
C VAL A 94 -0.06 3.66 -8.47
N GLN A 95 0.35 3.88 -9.74
CA GLN A 95 1.03 2.84 -10.54
C GLN A 95 2.32 2.35 -9.87
N GLY A 96 2.98 3.20 -9.08
CA GLY A 96 4.19 2.82 -8.32
C GLY A 96 3.97 1.62 -7.39
N ALA A 97 2.73 1.36 -6.95
CA ALA A 97 2.36 0.22 -6.11
C ALA A 97 1.62 -0.90 -6.86
N LYS A 98 1.63 -0.90 -8.20
CA LYS A 98 1.03 -1.96 -9.03
C LYS A 98 1.70 -3.29 -8.85
N SER A 99 3.03 -3.30 -8.85
CA SER A 99 3.77 -4.52 -8.59
C SER A 99 3.69 -4.87 -7.11
N ARG A 100 3.27 -6.10 -6.80
CA ARG A 100 3.28 -6.63 -5.42
C ARG A 100 4.67 -6.60 -4.81
N GLU A 101 5.71 -6.71 -5.64
CA GLU A 101 7.12 -6.70 -5.26
C GLU A 101 7.64 -5.31 -4.91
N LEU A 102 6.91 -4.24 -5.27
CA LEU A 102 7.31 -2.86 -5.01
C LEU A 102 6.44 -2.17 -3.94
N ARG A 103 5.50 -2.90 -3.31
CA ARG A 103 4.58 -2.32 -2.33
C ARG A 103 5.29 -1.75 -1.10
N LEU A 104 6.31 -2.45 -0.60
CA LEU A 104 7.13 -1.96 0.50
C LEU A 104 7.89 -0.70 0.10
N GLN A 105 8.53 -0.72 -1.07
CA GLN A 105 9.23 0.44 -1.62
C GLN A 105 8.30 1.66 -1.71
N PHE A 106 7.10 1.46 -2.25
CA PHE A 106 6.10 2.51 -2.36
C PHE A 106 5.67 3.04 -0.99
N ALA A 107 5.36 2.17 -0.03
CA ALA A 107 4.97 2.58 1.32
C ALA A 107 6.08 3.40 2.02
N LEU A 108 7.34 3.00 1.85
CA LEU A 108 8.49 3.73 2.37
C LEU A 108 8.64 5.09 1.68
N LEU A 109 8.54 5.15 0.35
CA LEU A 109 8.59 6.39 -0.42
C LEU A 109 7.52 7.37 0.06
N VAL A 110 6.27 6.93 0.15
CA VAL A 110 5.13 7.76 0.60
C VAL A 110 5.35 8.31 2.01
N HIS A 111 5.96 7.53 2.90
CA HIS A 111 6.25 8.00 4.25
C HIS A 111 7.41 8.99 4.30
N THR A 112 8.46 8.79 3.48
CA THR A 112 9.67 9.61 3.53
C THR A 112 9.63 10.84 2.62
N ASP A 113 8.80 10.85 1.59
CA ASP A 113 8.63 11.97 0.65
C ASP A 113 7.28 12.67 0.91
N GLU A 114 7.27 13.51 1.95
CA GLU A 114 6.07 14.29 2.31
C GLU A 114 5.63 15.24 1.19
N ALA A 115 6.56 15.70 0.34
CA ALA A 115 6.25 16.61 -0.76
C ALA A 115 5.50 15.89 -1.88
N ALA A 116 5.90 14.67 -2.26
CA ALA A 116 5.16 13.85 -3.22
C ALA A 116 3.75 13.53 -2.72
N LEU A 117 3.62 13.12 -1.45
CA LEU A 117 2.30 12.84 -0.86
C LEU A 117 1.43 14.10 -0.80
N SER A 118 1.97 15.25 -0.40
CA SER A 118 1.21 16.50 -0.31
C SER A 118 0.71 16.97 -1.67
N ARG A 119 1.53 16.80 -2.73
CA ARG A 119 1.11 17.07 -4.11
C ARG A 119 -0.03 16.15 -4.54
N PHE A 120 0.11 14.84 -4.33
CA PHE A 120 -0.96 13.88 -4.63
C PHE A 120 -2.27 14.22 -3.93
N VAL A 121 -2.22 14.55 -2.63
CA VAL A 121 -3.42 14.95 -1.87
C VAL A 121 -4.02 16.23 -2.43
N GLY A 122 -3.20 17.26 -2.67
CA GLY A 122 -3.65 18.54 -3.19
C GLY A 122 -4.24 18.46 -4.60
N ASP A 123 -3.67 17.64 -5.48
CA ASP A 123 -4.17 17.43 -6.84
C ASP A 123 -5.56 16.83 -6.82
N VAL A 124 -5.79 15.81 -5.97
CA VAL A 124 -7.11 15.17 -5.84
C VAL A 124 -8.12 16.10 -5.18
N GLU A 125 -7.75 16.83 -4.13
CA GLU A 125 -8.62 17.85 -3.53
C GLU A 125 -9.03 18.91 -4.56
N GLY A 126 -8.07 19.40 -5.37
CA GLY A 126 -8.33 20.33 -6.46
C GLY A 126 -9.28 19.75 -7.51
N ALA A 127 -9.12 18.47 -7.87
CA ALA A 127 -10.02 17.77 -8.77
C ALA A 127 -11.44 17.69 -8.20
N ILE A 128 -11.60 17.32 -6.93
CA ILE A 128 -12.90 17.25 -6.23
C ILE A 128 -13.62 18.60 -6.30
N VAL A 129 -12.93 19.69 -5.96
CA VAL A 129 -13.51 21.06 -6.01
C VAL A 129 -13.97 21.41 -7.42
N LEU A 130 -13.15 21.14 -8.44
CA LEU A 130 -13.51 21.43 -9.83
C LEU A 130 -14.70 20.59 -10.32
N LEU A 131 -14.77 19.32 -9.91
CA LEU A 131 -15.90 18.44 -10.24
C LEU A 131 -17.18 18.91 -9.55
N CYS A 132 -17.13 19.27 -8.26
CA CYS A 132 -18.29 19.78 -7.53
C CYS A 132 -18.81 21.10 -8.13
N LYS A 133 -17.91 22.02 -8.52
CA LYS A 133 -18.29 23.27 -9.21
C LYS A 133 -18.94 23.03 -10.57
N ALA A 134 -18.45 22.06 -11.34
CA ALA A 134 -19.09 21.67 -12.60
C ALA A 134 -20.46 20.99 -12.38
N ALA A 135 -20.66 20.36 -11.23
CA ALA A 135 -21.86 19.62 -10.86
C ALA A 135 -22.95 20.45 -10.17
N SER A 136 -22.63 21.64 -9.63
CA SER A 136 -23.37 22.41 -8.61
C SER A 136 -24.85 22.73 -8.90
N ASN A 137 -25.39 22.39 -10.07
CA ASN A 137 -26.82 22.54 -10.41
C ASN A 137 -27.58 21.21 -10.58
N SER A 138 -26.95 20.05 -10.41
CA SER A 138 -27.54 18.78 -10.92
C SER A 138 -27.53 17.58 -9.96
N ASP A 139 -26.70 17.53 -8.91
CA ASP A 139 -26.61 16.33 -8.05
C ASP A 139 -26.41 16.66 -6.55
N PRO A 140 -27.38 16.34 -5.66
CA PRO A 140 -27.26 16.54 -4.21
C PRO A 140 -26.25 15.60 -3.54
N LEU A 141 -25.76 14.55 -4.22
CA LEU A 141 -24.75 13.64 -3.68
C LEU A 141 -23.33 14.23 -3.73
N LEU A 142 -23.14 15.35 -4.43
CA LEU A 142 -21.86 16.04 -4.60
C LEU A 142 -21.78 17.29 -3.72
N SER A 143 -21.87 17.09 -2.41
CA SER A 143 -21.41 18.13 -1.47
C SER A 143 -19.89 18.17 -1.49
N GLU A 144 -19.32 19.33 -1.84
CA GLU A 144 -17.88 19.58 -1.79
C GLU A 144 -17.32 19.26 -0.40
N GLU A 145 -18.00 19.72 0.65
CA GLU A 145 -17.60 19.48 2.04
C GLU A 145 -17.63 17.99 2.39
N GLY A 146 -18.65 17.26 1.96
CA GLY A 146 -18.81 15.83 2.21
C GLY A 146 -17.70 15.01 1.54
N LEU A 147 -17.42 15.28 0.27
CA LEU A 147 -16.39 14.58 -0.50
C LEU A 147 -14.98 14.88 0.00
N LEU A 148 -14.66 16.15 0.28
CA LEU A 148 -13.37 16.51 0.84
C LEU A 148 -13.18 15.92 2.24
N GLY A 149 -14.24 15.89 3.05
CA GLY A 149 -14.24 15.24 4.36
C GLY A 149 -13.91 13.76 4.28
N GLN A 150 -14.59 13.02 3.39
CA GLN A 150 -14.33 11.59 3.16
C GLN A 150 -12.90 11.37 2.64
N TRP A 151 -12.47 12.13 1.64
CA TRP A 151 -11.11 12.04 1.08
C TRP A 151 -10.03 12.22 2.13
N ARG A 152 -10.15 13.25 2.98
CA ARG A 152 -9.17 13.51 4.04
C ARG A 152 -9.13 12.40 5.07
N SER A 153 -10.28 11.82 5.41
CA SER A 153 -10.36 10.67 6.33
C SER A 153 -9.66 9.44 5.73
N ASP A 154 -9.96 9.12 4.48
CA ASP A 154 -9.37 8.00 3.74
C ASP A 154 -7.85 8.17 3.59
N ILE A 155 -7.39 9.40 3.33
CA ILE A 155 -5.97 9.73 3.24
C ILE A 155 -5.26 9.58 4.58
N GLU A 156 -5.86 9.96 5.69
CA GLU A 156 -5.23 9.73 7.00
C GLU A 156 -5.10 8.23 7.31
N ALA A 157 -6.09 7.42 6.93
CA ALA A 157 -6.01 5.97 7.04
C ALA A 157 -4.89 5.38 6.15
N PHE A 158 -4.75 5.85 4.91
CA PHE A 158 -3.64 5.51 4.01
C PHE A 158 -2.27 5.91 4.61
N ARG A 159 -2.14 7.14 5.11
CA ARG A 159 -0.90 7.64 5.76
C ARG A 159 -0.52 6.80 6.96
N ARG A 160 -1.50 6.46 7.80
CA ARG A 160 -1.29 5.60 8.98
C ARG A 160 -0.77 4.23 8.56
N ARG A 161 -1.30 3.64 7.50
CA ARG A 161 -0.85 2.35 6.96
C ARG A 161 0.59 2.40 6.46
N CYS A 162 0.96 3.42 5.68
CA CYS A 162 2.34 3.58 5.19
C CYS A 162 3.34 3.80 6.34
N ARG A 163 2.96 4.61 7.34
CA ARG A 163 3.75 4.82 8.57
C ARG A 163 3.93 3.52 9.36
N GLU A 164 2.88 2.73 9.55
CA GLU A 164 2.97 1.43 10.24
C GLU A 164 3.98 0.50 9.55
N ILE A 165 3.93 0.43 8.22
CA ILE A 165 4.88 -0.37 7.42
C ILE A 165 6.31 0.14 7.57
N TRP A 166 6.50 1.46 7.53
CA TRP A 166 7.82 2.07 7.75
C TRP A 166 8.37 1.76 9.14
N GLU A 167 7.55 1.87 10.19
CA GLU A 167 7.98 1.55 11.56
C GLU A 167 8.38 0.07 11.70
N LEU A 168 7.63 -0.84 11.10
CA LEU A 168 7.97 -2.27 11.08
C LEU A 168 9.22 -2.56 10.26
N TYR A 169 9.43 -1.85 9.15
CA TYR A 169 10.66 -1.94 8.37
C TYR A 169 11.87 -1.46 9.18
N MET A 170 11.76 -0.32 9.87
CA MET A 170 12.82 0.18 10.76
C MET A 170 13.16 -0.84 11.85
N TYR A 171 12.14 -1.43 12.46
CA TYR A 171 12.32 -2.45 13.49
C TYR A 171 12.90 -3.76 12.92
N PHE A 172 12.49 -4.16 11.72
CA PHE A 172 13.07 -5.29 10.99
C PHE A 172 14.58 -5.09 10.75
N VAL A 173 15.00 -3.92 10.27
CA VAL A 173 16.41 -3.58 10.06
C VAL A 173 17.18 -3.64 11.38
N PHE A 174 16.62 -3.08 12.45
CA PHE A 174 17.22 -3.16 13.78
C PHE A 174 17.42 -4.61 14.24
N LEU A 175 16.42 -5.47 14.09
CA LEU A 175 16.51 -6.88 14.50
C LEU A 175 17.50 -7.69 13.64
N ASP A 176 17.61 -7.42 12.34
CA ASP A 176 18.61 -8.08 11.49
C ASP A 176 20.03 -7.70 11.91
N VAL A 177 20.27 -6.44 12.28
CA VAL A 177 21.55 -5.99 12.84
C VAL A 177 21.84 -6.62 14.19
N LYS A 178 20.84 -6.68 15.08
CA LYS A 178 20.98 -7.29 16.41
C LYS A 178 21.16 -8.82 16.34
N GLY A 179 20.67 -9.46 15.28
CA GLY A 179 20.68 -10.90 15.10
C GLY A 179 19.55 -11.66 15.82
N ASP A 180 18.48 -10.97 16.22
CA ASP A 180 17.34 -11.60 16.92
C ASP A 180 16.40 -12.31 15.93
N ARG A 181 16.68 -13.59 15.66
CA ARG A 181 15.94 -14.37 14.66
C ARG A 181 14.51 -14.75 15.09
N ALA A 182 14.18 -14.71 16.38
CA ALA A 182 12.84 -15.04 16.85
C ALA A 182 11.88 -13.90 16.51
N LEU A 183 12.21 -12.69 16.96
CA LEU A 183 11.40 -11.50 16.69
C LEU A 183 11.44 -11.10 15.22
N LEU A 184 12.57 -11.29 14.53
CA LEU A 184 12.67 -11.00 13.10
C LEU A 184 11.66 -11.81 12.28
N ARG A 185 11.45 -13.10 12.63
CA ARG A 185 10.45 -13.96 11.98
C ARG A 185 9.03 -13.46 12.22
N MET A 186 8.73 -12.95 13.41
CA MET A 186 7.41 -12.38 13.71
C MET A 186 7.16 -11.10 12.92
N VAL A 187 8.10 -10.15 12.94
CA VAL A 187 8.00 -8.89 12.19
C VAL A 187 7.89 -9.17 10.69
N SER A 188 8.60 -10.16 10.17
CA SER A 188 8.46 -10.61 8.78
C SER A 188 7.04 -11.06 8.46
N ARG A 189 6.38 -11.81 9.36
CA ARG A 189 4.96 -12.21 9.18
C ARG A 189 4.01 -11.01 9.23
N GLN A 190 4.26 -10.05 10.11
CA GLN A 190 3.46 -8.83 10.14
C GLN A 190 3.59 -8.06 8.82
N LEU A 191 4.81 -7.85 8.32
CA LEU A 191 5.04 -7.21 7.02
C LEU A 191 4.38 -8.00 5.86
N LEU A 192 4.48 -9.33 5.85
CA LEU A 192 3.79 -10.19 4.87
C LEU A 192 2.29 -9.94 4.86
N ASN A 193 1.67 -9.90 6.04
CA ASN A 193 0.23 -9.69 6.19
C ASN A 193 -0.18 -8.26 5.79
N LEU A 194 0.61 -7.25 6.17
CA LEU A 194 0.30 -5.85 5.84
C LEU A 194 0.38 -5.57 4.35
N LEU A 195 1.37 -6.18 3.67
CA LEU A 195 1.62 -6.03 2.23
C LEU A 195 0.82 -7.03 1.38
N GLU A 196 0.25 -8.06 2.02
CA GLU A 196 -0.43 -9.20 1.40
C GLU A 196 0.41 -9.85 0.30
N VAL A 197 1.61 -10.26 0.69
CA VAL A 197 2.57 -10.93 -0.19
C VAL A 197 2.95 -12.29 0.37
N THR A 198 3.43 -13.17 -0.50
CA THR A 198 4.01 -14.45 -0.10
C THR A 198 5.40 -14.23 0.54
N PRO A 199 5.96 -15.23 1.24
CA PRO A 199 7.33 -15.16 1.74
C PRO A 199 8.37 -14.77 0.67
N SER A 200 8.28 -15.34 -0.53
CA SER A 200 9.14 -14.97 -1.67
C SER A 200 8.89 -13.53 -2.12
N GLY A 201 7.63 -13.09 -2.13
CA GLY A 201 7.26 -11.70 -2.43
C GLY A 201 7.83 -10.70 -1.41
N LEU A 202 7.91 -11.05 -0.12
CA LEU A 202 8.56 -10.19 0.87
C LEU A 202 10.07 -10.09 0.62
N VAL A 203 10.72 -11.18 0.23
CA VAL A 203 12.15 -11.14 -0.15
C VAL A 203 12.37 -10.20 -1.34
N ALA A 204 11.52 -10.29 -2.37
CA ALA A 204 11.56 -9.36 -3.51
C ALA A 204 11.37 -7.90 -3.04
N ASN A 205 10.36 -7.63 -2.19
CA ASN A 205 10.12 -6.31 -1.61
C ASN A 205 11.35 -5.78 -0.87
N LEU A 206 11.96 -6.58 0.00
CA LEU A 206 13.16 -6.20 0.76
C LEU A 206 14.37 -5.94 -0.15
N SER A 207 14.49 -6.66 -1.27
CA SER A 207 15.58 -6.42 -2.22
C SER A 207 15.54 -5.02 -2.86
N HIS A 208 14.35 -4.41 -2.93
CA HIS A 208 14.14 -3.06 -3.45
C HIS A 208 14.26 -1.95 -2.40
N THR A 209 14.48 -2.27 -1.12
CA THR A 209 14.57 -1.25 -0.05
C THR A 209 15.99 -0.73 0.21
N GLY A 210 16.96 -1.09 -0.64
CA GLY A 210 18.35 -0.63 -0.55
C GLY A 210 18.50 0.89 -0.27
N PRO A 211 17.80 1.77 -1.00
CA PRO A 211 17.86 3.22 -0.76
C PRO A 211 17.43 3.67 0.65
N TRP A 212 16.59 2.90 1.35
CA TRP A 212 16.11 3.20 2.70
C TRP A 212 16.91 2.47 3.79
N ALA A 213 17.65 1.41 3.46
CA ALA A 213 18.42 0.65 4.43
C ALA A 213 19.54 1.49 5.07
N GLN A 214 20.29 2.27 4.28
CA GLN A 214 21.35 3.12 4.80
C GLN A 214 20.81 4.28 5.67
N PRO A 215 19.80 5.05 5.23
CA PRO A 215 19.14 6.03 6.10
C PRO A 215 18.59 5.42 7.39
N ALA A 216 17.96 4.24 7.32
CA ALA A 216 17.48 3.53 8.50
C ALA A 216 18.62 3.25 9.49
N LEU A 217 19.74 2.67 9.01
CA LEU A 217 20.92 2.41 9.84
C LEU A 217 21.50 3.68 10.45
N GLN A 218 21.52 4.80 9.72
CA GLN A 218 21.97 6.09 10.27
C GLN A 218 21.05 6.62 11.37
N ILE A 219 19.72 6.51 11.19
CA ILE A 219 18.73 6.86 12.22
C ILE A 219 18.96 6.02 13.48
N LEU A 220 19.17 4.72 13.30
CA LEU A 220 19.44 3.78 14.41
C LEU A 220 20.76 4.12 15.11
N ALA A 221 21.83 4.36 14.37
CA ALA A 221 23.15 4.68 14.92
C ALA A 221 23.17 6.01 15.69
N LYS A 222 22.36 6.99 15.28
CA LYS A 222 22.20 8.27 15.97
C LYS A 222 21.24 8.22 17.16
N GLY A 223 20.61 7.07 17.43
CA GLY A 223 19.61 6.94 18.49
C GLY A 223 18.30 7.69 18.25
N MET A 224 18.10 8.30 17.08
CA MET A 224 16.93 9.13 16.76
C MET A 224 15.62 8.32 16.69
N GLY A 225 15.71 6.98 16.66
CA GLY A 225 14.57 6.06 16.68
C GLY A 225 14.36 5.32 18.00
N ALA A 226 15.05 5.69 19.08
CA ALA A 226 15.06 4.89 20.32
C ALA A 226 13.66 4.64 20.90
N SER A 227 12.82 5.68 21.01
CA SER A 227 11.45 5.56 21.53
C SER A 227 10.56 4.69 20.65
N LEU A 228 10.71 4.80 19.32
CA LEU A 228 10.02 3.95 18.35
C LEU A 228 10.40 2.48 18.55
N LEU A 229 11.70 2.19 18.62
CA LEU A 229 12.22 0.84 18.76
C LEU A 229 11.81 0.23 20.11
N GLU A 230 11.85 1.01 21.18
CA GLU A 230 11.43 0.55 22.50
C GLU A 230 9.96 0.14 22.49
N ARG A 231 9.09 1.01 21.93
CA ARG A 231 7.65 0.72 21.78
C ARG A 231 7.43 -0.55 20.96
N ARG A 232 8.09 -0.66 19.79
CA ARG A 232 7.96 -1.82 18.90
C ARG A 232 8.53 -3.10 19.53
N HIS A 233 9.62 -3.00 20.26
CA HIS A 233 10.22 -4.15 20.94
C HIS A 233 9.33 -4.66 22.07
N ARG A 234 8.77 -3.76 22.88
CA ARG A 234 7.79 -4.12 23.92
C ARG A 234 6.59 -4.83 23.34
N GLN A 235 5.96 -4.24 22.32
CA GLN A 235 4.82 -4.85 21.63
C GLN A 235 5.17 -6.23 21.05
N ALA A 236 6.32 -6.36 20.39
CA ALA A 236 6.74 -7.63 19.81
C ALA A 236 6.98 -8.71 20.88
N LEU A 237 7.49 -8.35 22.07
CA LEU A 237 7.67 -9.27 23.19
C LEU A 237 6.33 -9.70 23.79
N GLU A 238 5.38 -8.78 23.95
CA GLU A 238 4.02 -9.08 24.44
C GLU A 238 3.28 -10.05 23.51
N GLU A 239 3.33 -9.78 22.20
CA GLU A 239 2.77 -10.66 21.17
C GLU A 239 3.47 -12.03 21.15
N TRP A 240 4.80 -12.05 21.31
CA TRP A 240 5.57 -13.29 21.31
C TRP A 240 5.22 -14.17 22.51
N HIS A 241 5.18 -13.59 23.72
CA HIS A 241 4.79 -14.30 24.92
C HIS A 241 3.37 -14.87 24.80
N SER A 242 2.43 -14.06 24.30
CA SER A 242 1.04 -14.50 24.09
C SER A 242 0.96 -15.67 23.11
N ALA A 243 1.72 -15.62 22.01
CA ALA A 243 1.78 -16.71 21.03
C ALA A 243 2.40 -18.00 21.61
N VAL A 244 3.45 -17.88 22.43
CA VAL A 244 4.07 -19.02 23.10
C VAL A 244 3.10 -19.67 24.10
N GLN A 245 2.42 -18.87 24.92
CA GLN A 245 1.42 -19.37 25.89
C GLN A 245 0.25 -20.09 25.20
N ALA A 246 -0.25 -19.53 24.09
CA ALA A 246 -1.31 -20.18 23.32
C ALA A 246 -0.84 -21.51 22.70
N ALA A 247 0.41 -21.57 22.21
CA ALA A 247 0.97 -22.79 21.63
C ALA A 247 1.19 -23.89 22.70
N THR A 248 1.67 -23.53 23.89
CA THR A 248 1.86 -24.48 24.99
C THR A 248 0.53 -25.02 25.52
N ALA A 249 -0.49 -24.16 25.68
CA ALA A 249 -1.83 -24.59 26.07
C ALA A 249 -2.41 -25.63 25.10
N LYS A 250 -2.35 -25.35 23.79
CA LYS A 250 -2.82 -26.26 22.75
C LYS A 250 -2.06 -27.60 22.73
N ALA A 251 -0.75 -27.57 23.00
CA ALA A 251 0.05 -28.78 23.12
C ALA A 251 -0.38 -29.64 24.32
N CYS A 252 -0.63 -29.01 25.49
CA CYS A 252 -1.13 -29.70 26.68
C CYS A 252 -2.51 -30.34 26.46
N GLU A 253 -3.44 -29.64 25.80
CA GLU A 253 -4.77 -30.17 25.45
C GLU A 253 -4.68 -31.38 24.51
N SER A 254 -3.81 -31.30 23.49
CA SER A 254 -3.60 -32.42 22.55
C SER A 254 -3.00 -33.66 23.23
N ALA A 255 -2.13 -33.47 24.22
CA ALA A 255 -1.54 -34.55 25.00
C ALA A 255 -2.55 -35.20 25.97
N ALA A 256 -3.50 -34.42 26.51
CA ALA A 256 -4.58 -34.94 27.34
C ALA A 256 -5.61 -35.75 26.53
N GLY A 257 -5.99 -35.25 25.33
CA GLY A 257 -6.92 -35.95 24.43
C GLY A 257 -6.36 -37.28 23.88
N ALA A 258 -5.05 -37.36 23.64
CA ALA A 258 -4.41 -38.59 23.16
C ALA A 258 -4.36 -39.72 24.21
N LYS A 259 -4.47 -39.40 25.51
CA LYS A 259 -4.54 -40.41 26.59
C LYS A 259 -5.96 -40.95 26.82
N GLY A 260 -7.00 -40.17 26.53
CA GLY A 260 -8.40 -40.59 26.71
C GLY A 260 -8.96 -41.50 25.61
N GLY A 261 -8.29 -41.60 24.45
CA GLY A 261 -8.75 -42.40 23.30
C GLY A 261 -8.24 -43.84 23.23
N ARG A 262 -7.53 -44.35 24.25
CA ARG A 262 -6.94 -45.71 24.24
C ARG A 262 -7.73 -46.77 25.03
N ASP A 263 -8.86 -46.44 25.63
CA ASP A 263 -9.58 -47.35 26.55
C ASP A 263 -10.96 -47.85 26.03
N LEU A 264 -11.24 -47.80 24.73
CA LEU A 264 -12.48 -48.37 24.17
C LEU A 264 -12.14 -49.38 23.07
N GLY A 265 -11.88 -50.62 23.46
CA GLY A 265 -11.65 -51.73 22.52
C GLY A 265 -11.13 -53.00 23.17
N ALA A 266 -11.82 -53.51 24.19
CA ALA A 266 -11.66 -54.88 24.67
C ALA A 266 -13.01 -55.39 25.20
N GLU A 267 -13.93 -55.66 24.28
CA GLU A 267 -15.01 -56.65 24.46
C GLU A 267 -15.10 -57.52 23.20
#